data_AF-A0A0C3B8P8-F1
#
_entry.id   AF-A0A0C3B8P8-F1
#
_cell.length_a   1.000
_cell.length_b   1.000
_cell.length_c   1.000
_cell.angle_alpha   90.00
_cell.angle_beta   90.00
_cell.angle_gamma   90.00
#
_symmetry.space_group_name_H-M   'P 1'
#
loop_
_entity.id
_entity.type
_entity.pdbx_description
1 polymer ?
#
loop_
_entity_poly.entity_id
_entity_poly.type
_entity_poly.pdbx_seq_one_letter_code
_entity_poly.pdbx_strand_id
1 'polypeptide(L)'
;MRSGQYINLSLVVFTLLGLVSTANVINPGNPLIWYHGRWDWGRETWWSSTGFTLNVENLSSLSLQLGPNTTQPFVSVGISVNYGEFTQFNLTSGTAGNVIPLSVSTSQASGRKTRSVIRLMVQGWENNNLQLEKIILNSGSSLLSYQPSPLNFLFIGDSFGAGQYISNGINGAWPSITAETFKAEQQDNAIPGICLADYHCWGNTHGLSYIFFKTEDSLYYYNPKHNYTTNWDFRRDYRPTHIFINGGINDNYYNITGASLTTAYSGFIDKLRALYPTQPIFLIGSSQPNGPINETGTYSYYANGINETVTARHAKGDKKVYFIDTAGWIRFSDMISLENAHFNPSGHTRFAEQLGGWLKSWGLQPQNAWPTRFT
;
A
#
# COMPACT_ATOMS: atom_id res chain seq x y z
N MET A 1 -58.54 62.96 -38.55
CA MET A 1 -57.22 62.65 -37.97
C MET A 1 -57.43 61.96 -36.63
N ARG A 2 -57.33 60.62 -36.59
CA ARG A 2 -57.42 59.81 -35.37
C ARG A 2 -56.01 59.31 -35.04
N SER A 3 -55.54 59.57 -33.83
CA SER A 3 -54.25 59.15 -33.29
C SER A 3 -54.30 57.68 -32.86
N GLY A 4 -53.43 56.84 -33.43
CA GLY A 4 -53.18 55.49 -32.96
C GLY A 4 -52.03 55.50 -31.96
N GLN A 5 -52.26 54.96 -30.75
CA GLN A 5 -51.21 54.65 -29.79
C GLN A 5 -50.65 53.25 -30.09
N TYR A 6 -49.33 53.16 -30.25
CA TYR A 6 -48.61 51.89 -30.33
C TYR A 6 -48.28 51.43 -28.90
N ILE A 7 -48.72 50.23 -28.54
CA ILE A 7 -48.35 49.54 -27.31
C ILE A 7 -47.05 48.76 -27.60
N ASN A 8 -45.96 49.14 -26.95
CA ASN A 8 -44.72 48.36 -26.93
C ASN A 8 -44.91 47.17 -25.97
N LEU A 9 -44.96 45.95 -26.50
CA LEU A 9 -44.80 44.73 -25.71
C LEU A 9 -43.29 44.50 -25.48
N SER A 10 -42.82 44.74 -24.26
CA SER A 10 -41.49 44.29 -23.83
C SER A 10 -41.53 42.78 -23.57
N LEU A 11 -40.79 42.04 -24.40
CA LEU A 11 -40.54 40.62 -24.23
C LEU A 11 -39.61 40.42 -23.02
N VAL A 12 -40.14 39.89 -21.91
CA VAL A 12 -39.31 39.46 -20.77
C VAL A 12 -38.75 38.08 -21.10
N VAL A 13 -37.48 38.03 -21.49
CA VAL A 13 -36.73 36.78 -21.64
C VAL A 13 -36.35 36.29 -20.24
N PHE A 14 -37.05 35.27 -19.74
CA PHE A 14 -36.58 34.52 -18.58
C PHE A 14 -35.38 33.67 -18.99
N THR A 15 -34.18 34.12 -18.66
CA THR A 15 -32.99 33.26 -18.71
C THR A 15 -33.10 32.28 -17.55
N LEU A 16 -33.42 31.01 -17.83
CA LEU A 16 -33.21 29.94 -16.87
C LEU A 16 -31.70 29.84 -16.60
N LEU A 17 -31.25 30.45 -15.51
CA LEU A 17 -29.99 30.10 -14.88
C LEU A 17 -30.15 28.66 -14.38
N GLY A 18 -29.76 27.70 -15.22
CA GLY A 18 -29.56 26.34 -14.78
C GLY A 18 -28.59 26.37 -13.61
N LEU A 19 -29.03 25.90 -12.44
CA LEU A 19 -28.16 25.65 -11.30
C LEU A 19 -27.05 24.72 -11.79
N VAL A 20 -25.86 25.27 -12.04
CA VAL A 20 -24.66 24.48 -12.24
C VAL A 20 -24.45 23.76 -10.92
N SER A 21 -24.83 22.49 -10.90
CA SER A 21 -24.66 21.61 -9.77
C SER A 21 -23.17 21.54 -9.45
N THR A 22 -22.73 22.23 -8.40
CA THR A 22 -21.32 22.36 -8.08
C THR A 22 -20.77 21.02 -7.63
N ALA A 23 -19.61 20.61 -8.16
CA ALA A 23 -18.94 19.40 -7.72
C ALA A 23 -18.65 19.46 -6.22
N ASN A 24 -18.71 18.31 -5.54
CA ASN A 24 -18.42 18.22 -4.12
C ASN A 24 -16.90 18.10 -3.94
N VAL A 25 -16.26 19.21 -3.56
CA VAL A 25 -14.81 19.29 -3.37
C VAL A 25 -14.45 18.97 -1.91
N ILE A 26 -13.69 17.91 -1.73
CA ILE A 26 -13.24 17.43 -0.43
C ILE A 26 -11.78 17.84 -0.21
N ASN A 27 -11.52 18.55 0.89
CA ASN A 27 -10.16 18.88 1.33
C ASN A 27 -9.47 17.62 1.92
N PRO A 28 -8.17 17.40 1.65
CA PRO A 28 -7.39 16.28 2.21
C PRO A 28 -7.40 16.19 3.74
N GLY A 29 -7.67 17.29 4.45
CA GLY A 29 -7.84 17.32 5.91
C GLY A 29 -9.19 16.77 6.41
N ASN A 30 -10.11 16.39 5.53
CA ASN A 30 -11.43 15.88 5.92
C ASN A 30 -11.29 14.58 6.75
N PRO A 31 -11.89 14.50 7.95
CA PRO A 31 -11.75 13.35 8.84
C PRO A 31 -12.47 12.07 8.34
N LEU A 32 -13.31 12.18 7.31
CA LEU A 32 -13.98 11.04 6.68
C LEU A 32 -13.13 10.38 5.58
N ILE A 33 -11.96 10.94 5.26
CA ILE A 33 -10.96 10.24 4.43
C ILE A 33 -10.18 9.33 5.36
N TRP A 34 -10.25 8.02 5.11
CA TRP A 34 -9.43 7.08 5.86
C TRP A 34 -8.09 6.90 5.16
N TYR A 35 -7.03 7.48 5.72
CA TYR A 35 -5.67 7.34 5.20
C TYR A 35 -5.01 6.08 5.76
N HIS A 36 -4.28 5.37 4.90
CA HIS A 36 -3.39 4.27 5.29
C HIS A 36 -2.00 4.47 4.67
N GLY A 37 -0.99 3.86 5.28
CA GLY A 37 0.41 4.10 4.96
C GLY A 37 0.90 5.46 5.46
N ARG A 38 1.99 5.96 4.85
CA ARG A 38 2.76 7.10 5.38
C ARG A 38 2.58 8.35 4.53
N TRP A 39 1.66 9.18 4.97
CA TRP A 39 1.47 10.54 4.48
C TRP A 39 2.24 11.51 5.37
N ASP A 40 2.92 12.53 4.88
CA ASP A 40 3.42 13.63 5.73
C ASP A 40 2.28 14.60 6.11
N TRP A 41 2.65 15.76 6.66
CA TRP A 41 1.71 16.84 6.99
C TRP A 41 1.19 17.59 5.75
N GLY A 42 1.98 17.62 4.67
CA GLY A 42 1.63 18.21 3.38
C GLY A 42 0.76 17.30 2.49
N ARG A 43 0.37 16.12 2.99
CA ARG A 43 -0.34 15.07 2.23
C ARG A 43 0.47 14.61 1.02
N GLU A 44 1.76 14.48 1.22
CA GLU A 44 2.71 13.84 0.34
C GLU A 44 3.07 12.45 0.89
N THR A 45 3.28 11.48 0.02
CA THR A 45 3.79 10.15 0.38
C THR A 45 4.93 9.75 -0.54
N TRP A 46 5.83 8.92 -0.03
CA TRP A 46 6.98 8.35 -0.76
C TRP A 46 7.08 6.84 -0.58
N TRP A 47 6.08 6.20 0.04
CA TRP A 47 6.08 4.76 0.25
C TRP A 47 5.04 4.13 -0.66
N SER A 48 5.42 3.04 -1.32
CA SER A 48 4.49 2.11 -1.94
C SER A 48 3.44 1.66 -0.90
N SER A 49 2.27 1.20 -1.36
CA SER A 49 1.08 0.87 -0.57
C SER A 49 0.38 2.00 0.20
N THR A 50 0.98 3.19 0.29
CA THR A 50 0.33 4.34 0.92
C THR A 50 -0.86 4.80 0.09
N GLY A 51 -1.95 5.18 0.76
CA GLY A 51 -3.20 5.46 0.07
C GLY A 51 -4.30 5.98 0.97
N PHE A 52 -5.52 5.91 0.45
CA PHE A 52 -6.72 6.25 1.22
C PHE A 52 -7.94 5.43 0.77
N THR A 53 -8.91 5.33 1.67
CA THR A 53 -10.22 4.75 1.42
C THR A 53 -11.33 5.77 1.65
N LEU A 54 -12.31 5.75 0.76
CA LEU A 54 -13.52 6.56 0.82
C LEU A 54 -14.75 5.64 0.91
N ASN A 55 -15.67 5.97 1.81
CA ASN A 55 -17.02 5.43 1.81
C ASN A 55 -17.96 6.54 1.33
N VAL A 56 -18.62 6.35 0.19
CA VAL A 56 -19.33 7.43 -0.50
C VAL A 56 -20.76 7.02 -0.84
N GLU A 57 -21.72 7.83 -0.41
CA GLU A 57 -23.11 7.73 -0.81
C GLU A 57 -23.34 8.42 -2.17
N ASN A 58 -24.13 7.81 -3.05
CA ASN A 58 -24.52 8.35 -4.37
C ASN A 58 -23.33 8.74 -5.27
N LEU A 59 -22.27 7.95 -5.23
CA LEU A 59 -21.09 8.17 -6.06
C LEU A 59 -21.35 7.78 -7.52
N SER A 60 -21.04 8.68 -8.44
CA SER A 60 -21.04 8.45 -9.89
C SER A 60 -19.79 9.00 -10.59
N SER A 61 -19.06 9.94 -9.98
CA SER A 61 -17.75 10.36 -10.45
C SER A 61 -16.81 10.71 -9.31
N LEU A 62 -15.52 10.41 -9.51
CA LEU A 62 -14.42 10.72 -8.62
C LEU A 62 -13.24 11.19 -9.48
N SER A 63 -12.65 12.32 -9.12
CA SER A 63 -11.36 12.75 -9.66
C SER A 63 -10.46 13.30 -8.56
N LEU A 64 -9.15 13.34 -8.85
CA LEU A 64 -8.13 13.79 -7.92
C LEU A 64 -7.40 15.01 -8.48
N GLN A 65 -7.15 16.00 -7.63
CA GLN A 65 -6.16 17.04 -7.89
C GLN A 65 -4.87 16.66 -7.16
N LEU A 66 -3.79 16.48 -7.91
CA LEU A 66 -2.49 16.17 -7.35
C LEU A 66 -1.53 17.36 -7.45
N GLY A 67 -0.65 17.50 -6.45
CA GLY A 67 0.31 18.59 -6.38
C GLY A 67 1.56 18.36 -7.23
N PRO A 68 2.39 19.40 -7.40
CA PRO A 68 3.56 19.39 -8.27
C PRO A 68 4.68 18.45 -7.82
N ASN A 69 4.67 17.98 -6.57
CA ASN A 69 5.71 17.04 -6.10
C ASN A 69 5.46 15.61 -6.60
N THR A 70 4.22 15.29 -6.99
CA THR A 70 3.85 13.98 -7.54
C THR A 70 4.79 13.58 -8.69
N THR A 71 5.25 12.33 -8.66
CA THR A 71 6.12 11.76 -9.69
C THR A 71 5.61 12.05 -11.12
N GLN A 72 6.53 12.47 -11.99
CA GLN A 72 6.30 12.76 -13.41
C GLN A 72 6.97 11.71 -14.31
N PRO A 73 6.38 11.35 -15.47
CA PRO A 73 5.13 11.90 -16.02
C PRO A 73 3.87 11.40 -15.32
N PHE A 74 3.96 10.33 -14.52
CA PHE A 74 2.85 9.82 -13.73
C PHE A 74 3.34 9.02 -12.52
N VAL A 75 2.45 8.87 -11.53
CA VAL A 75 2.54 7.87 -10.46
C VAL A 75 1.53 6.75 -10.74
N SER A 76 1.96 5.49 -10.57
CA SER A 76 1.06 4.33 -10.73
C SER A 76 0.36 4.03 -9.40
N VAL A 77 -0.97 3.90 -9.45
CA VAL A 77 -1.82 3.54 -8.29
C VAL A 77 -2.73 2.37 -8.63
N GLY A 78 -3.05 1.55 -7.63
CA GLY A 78 -4.13 0.58 -7.70
C GLY A 78 -5.42 1.21 -7.21
N ILE A 79 -6.51 1.00 -7.93
CA ILE A 79 -7.87 1.39 -7.55
C ILE A 79 -8.72 0.14 -7.35
N SER A 80 -9.35 0.01 -6.19
CA SER A 80 -10.35 -1.02 -5.89
C SER A 80 -11.70 -0.36 -5.62
N VAL A 81 -12.73 -0.82 -6.33
CA VAL A 81 -14.12 -0.39 -6.16
C VAL A 81 -14.88 -1.51 -5.46
N ASN A 82 -15.54 -1.19 -4.35
CA ASN A 82 -16.39 -2.11 -3.57
C ASN A 82 -15.67 -3.40 -3.17
N TYR A 83 -14.41 -3.27 -2.75
CA TYR A 83 -13.52 -4.39 -2.40
C TYR A 83 -13.29 -5.41 -3.53
N GLY A 84 -13.54 -5.01 -4.78
CA GLY A 84 -13.11 -5.78 -5.96
C GLY A 84 -11.59 -5.75 -6.13
N GLU A 85 -11.11 -6.44 -7.14
CA GLU A 85 -9.69 -6.46 -7.50
C GLU A 85 -9.15 -5.05 -7.75
N PHE A 86 -7.87 -4.86 -7.44
CA PHE A 86 -7.18 -3.61 -7.75
C PHE A 86 -6.85 -3.54 -9.25
N THR A 87 -7.30 -2.48 -9.89
CA THR A 87 -6.94 -2.14 -11.27
C THR A 87 -5.93 -1.01 -11.27
N GLN A 88 -4.86 -1.14 -12.04
CA GLN A 88 -3.84 -0.09 -12.19
C GLN A 88 -4.41 1.13 -12.90
N PHE A 89 -4.03 2.32 -12.40
CA PHE A 89 -4.31 3.60 -13.01
C PHE A 89 -3.10 4.53 -12.84
N ASN A 90 -2.79 5.32 -13.87
CA ASN A 90 -1.69 6.28 -13.82
C ASN A 90 -2.25 7.68 -13.56
N LEU A 91 -1.74 8.35 -12.52
CA LEU A 91 -2.13 9.71 -12.15
C LEU A 91 -1.01 10.69 -12.46
N THR A 92 -1.36 11.89 -12.92
CA THR A 92 -0.41 12.98 -13.20
C THR A 92 -0.60 14.14 -12.21
N SER A 93 0.36 15.06 -12.12
CA SER A 93 0.15 16.30 -11.34
C SER A 93 -0.95 17.17 -11.97
N GLY A 94 -1.64 17.94 -11.13
CA GLY A 94 -2.77 18.77 -11.50
C GLY A 94 -4.11 18.02 -11.45
N THR A 95 -5.15 18.62 -12.04
CA THR A 95 -6.49 18.02 -12.20
C THR A 95 -6.71 17.40 -13.57
N ALA A 96 -5.97 17.83 -14.59
CA ALA A 96 -6.23 17.44 -15.97
C ALA A 96 -5.94 15.94 -16.18
N GLY A 97 -6.99 15.13 -16.27
CA GLY A 97 -6.90 13.71 -16.65
C GLY A 97 -7.05 12.68 -15.53
N ASN A 98 -7.06 13.10 -14.27
CA ASN A 98 -7.17 12.19 -13.12
C ASN A 98 -8.62 11.81 -12.78
N VAL A 99 -9.39 11.34 -13.77
CA VAL A 99 -10.76 10.83 -13.57
C VAL A 99 -10.69 9.34 -13.29
N ILE A 100 -11.11 8.93 -12.08
CA ILE A 100 -11.03 7.54 -11.65
C ILE A 100 -12.10 6.72 -12.38
N PRO A 101 -11.74 5.60 -13.03
CA PRO A 101 -12.71 4.73 -13.68
C PRO A 101 -13.53 4.00 -12.62
N LEU A 102 -14.78 4.45 -12.42
CA LEU A 102 -15.70 3.83 -11.48
C LEU A 102 -16.58 2.81 -12.20
N SER A 103 -16.47 1.54 -11.84
CA SER A 103 -17.45 0.50 -12.21
C SER A 103 -18.58 0.44 -11.18
N VAL A 104 -19.23 1.57 -10.91
CA VAL A 104 -20.35 1.68 -9.95
C VAL A 104 -21.69 1.67 -10.69
N SER A 105 -22.67 0.90 -10.21
CA SER A 105 -24.01 0.93 -10.78
C SER A 105 -24.67 2.28 -10.47
N THR A 106 -25.03 3.01 -11.52
CA THR A 106 -25.73 4.29 -11.43
C THR A 106 -27.26 4.15 -11.42
N SER A 107 -27.79 2.91 -11.34
CA SER A 107 -29.24 2.69 -11.45
C SER A 107 -29.99 3.27 -10.25
N GLN A 108 -30.38 4.54 -10.36
CA GLN A 108 -31.28 5.22 -9.43
C GLN A 108 -32.74 4.74 -9.54
N ALA A 109 -33.01 3.64 -10.24
CA ALA A 109 -34.34 3.17 -10.64
C ALA A 109 -35.30 2.89 -9.46
N SER A 110 -34.84 2.95 -8.20
CA SER A 110 -35.66 2.75 -7.01
C SER A 110 -35.65 3.91 -6.00
N GLY A 111 -34.98 5.04 -6.29
CA GLY A 111 -34.79 6.11 -5.29
C GLY A 111 -33.94 5.70 -4.08
N ARG A 112 -33.38 4.48 -4.08
CA ARG A 112 -32.50 3.97 -3.04
C ARG A 112 -31.11 4.58 -3.21
N LYS A 113 -30.58 5.14 -2.13
CA LYS A 113 -29.21 5.65 -2.10
C LYS A 113 -28.22 4.48 -2.25
N THR A 114 -27.22 4.64 -3.11
CA THR A 114 -26.14 3.66 -3.30
C THR A 114 -24.96 4.02 -2.41
N ARG A 115 -24.15 3.03 -2.04
CA ARG A 115 -22.94 3.22 -1.23
C ARG A 115 -21.78 2.52 -1.89
N SER A 116 -20.69 3.23 -2.10
CA SER A 116 -19.48 2.72 -2.73
C SER A 116 -18.28 2.87 -1.81
N VAL A 117 -17.45 1.85 -1.74
CA VAL A 117 -16.13 1.92 -1.07
C VAL A 117 -15.06 2.01 -2.15
N ILE A 118 -14.28 3.09 -2.14
CA ILE A 118 -13.18 3.28 -3.09
C ILE A 118 -11.87 3.24 -2.32
N ARG A 119 -10.97 2.34 -2.70
CA ARG A 119 -9.63 2.23 -2.12
C ARG A 119 -8.62 2.59 -3.20
N LEU A 120 -7.71 3.51 -2.87
CA LEU A 120 -6.59 3.88 -3.71
C LEU A 120 -5.31 3.59 -2.94
N MET A 121 -4.33 2.96 -3.58
CA MET A 121 -3.00 2.82 -3.02
C MET A 121 -1.92 2.99 -4.08
N VAL A 122 -0.80 3.60 -3.70
CA VAL A 122 0.35 3.72 -4.59
C VAL A 122 0.91 2.34 -4.89
N GLN A 123 0.98 2.01 -6.18
CA GLN A 123 1.29 0.68 -6.67
C GLN A 123 2.76 0.48 -7.01
N GLY A 124 3.40 1.54 -7.51
CA GLY A 124 4.78 1.50 -7.97
C GLY A 124 5.74 1.11 -6.86
N TRP A 125 6.64 0.16 -7.15
CA TRP A 125 7.79 -0.19 -6.31
C TRP A 125 8.94 0.83 -6.44
N GLU A 126 8.83 1.72 -7.42
CA GLU A 126 9.66 2.89 -7.72
C GLU A 126 8.72 4.02 -8.16
N ASN A 127 9.21 5.26 -8.18
CA ASN A 127 8.49 6.40 -8.77
C ASN A 127 7.07 6.56 -8.18
N ASN A 128 7.00 6.41 -6.86
CA ASN A 128 5.80 6.23 -6.06
C ASN A 128 5.49 7.46 -5.18
N ASN A 129 6.01 8.64 -5.52
CA ASN A 129 5.68 9.88 -4.81
C ASN A 129 4.35 10.44 -5.30
N LEU A 130 3.45 10.71 -4.35
CA LEU A 130 2.13 11.26 -4.62
C LEU A 130 1.81 12.37 -3.63
N GLN A 131 1.36 13.52 -4.14
CA GLN A 131 0.91 14.66 -3.32
C GLN A 131 -0.58 14.92 -3.57
N LEU A 132 -1.43 14.68 -2.58
CA LEU A 132 -2.88 14.86 -2.70
C LEU A 132 -3.29 16.29 -2.32
N GLU A 133 -3.89 17.02 -3.26
CA GLU A 133 -4.41 18.38 -3.00
C GLU A 133 -5.91 18.41 -2.81
N LYS A 134 -6.69 17.66 -3.62
CA LYS A 134 -8.16 17.60 -3.51
C LYS A 134 -8.71 16.28 -4.01
N ILE A 135 -9.83 15.89 -3.42
CA ILE A 135 -10.73 14.86 -3.95
C ILE A 135 -11.98 15.59 -4.46
N ILE A 136 -12.43 15.26 -5.67
CA ILE A 136 -13.60 15.89 -6.30
C ILE A 136 -14.61 14.79 -6.61
N LEU A 137 -15.79 14.90 -6.03
CA LEU A 137 -16.89 13.95 -6.22
C LEU A 137 -18.02 14.59 -7.03
N ASN A 138 -18.88 13.78 -7.65
CA ASN A 138 -20.11 14.27 -8.27
C ASN A 138 -20.97 15.04 -7.26
N SER A 139 -21.77 15.98 -7.77
CA SER A 139 -22.79 16.64 -6.95
C SER A 139 -23.83 15.64 -6.44
N GLY A 140 -24.35 15.89 -5.24
CA GLY A 140 -25.28 15.00 -4.53
C GLY A 140 -24.64 13.78 -3.87
N SER A 141 -23.33 13.58 -4.05
CA SER A 141 -22.57 12.58 -3.29
C SER A 141 -22.28 13.07 -1.87
N SER A 142 -22.07 12.14 -0.95
CA SER A 142 -21.68 12.46 0.43
C SER A 142 -20.66 11.47 0.94
N LEU A 143 -19.58 11.97 1.55
CA LEU A 143 -18.65 11.12 2.31
C LEU A 143 -19.33 10.61 3.58
N LEU A 144 -19.12 9.33 3.85
CA LEU A 144 -19.56 8.63 5.04
C LEU A 144 -18.35 8.14 5.83
N SER A 145 -18.54 7.80 7.09
CA SER A 145 -17.48 7.18 7.89
C SER A 145 -17.09 5.82 7.31
N TYR A 146 -15.79 5.56 7.23
CA TYR A 146 -15.23 4.24 6.96
C TYR A 146 -14.90 3.54 8.28
N GLN A 147 -15.36 2.30 8.42
CA GLN A 147 -14.95 1.39 9.49
C GLN A 147 -13.89 0.43 8.93
N PRO A 148 -12.61 0.55 9.38
CA PRO A 148 -11.55 -0.35 8.95
C PRO A 148 -11.72 -1.75 9.54
N SER A 149 -11.06 -2.73 8.91
CA SER A 149 -10.93 -4.07 9.45
C SER A 149 -10.30 -4.06 10.85
N PRO A 150 -10.76 -4.96 11.77
CA PRO A 150 -10.07 -5.18 13.04
C PRO A 150 -8.72 -5.87 12.84
N LEU A 151 -8.45 -6.46 11.67
CA LEU A 151 -7.13 -6.94 11.30
C LEU A 151 -6.39 -5.85 10.53
N ASN A 152 -5.13 -5.66 10.86
CA ASN A 152 -4.22 -4.74 10.19
C ASN A 152 -2.83 -5.35 10.12
N PHE A 153 -2.31 -5.55 8.92
CA PHE A 153 -1.01 -6.16 8.68
C PHE A 153 0.01 -5.11 8.28
N LEU A 154 1.12 -5.07 9.01
CA LEU A 154 2.30 -4.29 8.62
C LEU A 154 3.34 -5.23 8.03
N PHE A 155 3.59 -5.10 6.74
CA PHE A 155 4.68 -5.77 6.05
C PHE A 155 5.86 -4.83 5.93
N ILE A 156 7.05 -5.34 6.23
CA ILE A 156 8.32 -4.64 6.13
C ILE A 156 9.23 -5.55 5.33
N GLY A 157 9.74 -5.08 4.19
CA GLY A 157 10.58 -5.97 3.40
C GLY A 157 11.30 -5.36 2.21
N ASP A 158 11.67 -6.25 1.30
CA ASP A 158 12.49 -5.94 0.13
C ASP A 158 11.69 -6.03 -1.19
N SER A 159 12.37 -6.30 -2.30
CA SER A 159 11.78 -6.40 -3.63
C SER A 159 10.69 -7.48 -3.76
N PHE A 160 10.73 -8.54 -2.94
CA PHE A 160 9.68 -9.56 -2.94
C PHE A 160 8.36 -9.06 -2.38
N GLY A 161 8.42 -8.25 -1.32
CA GLY A 161 7.22 -7.59 -0.78
C GLY A 161 6.69 -6.51 -1.72
N ALA A 162 7.60 -5.78 -2.37
CA ALA A 162 7.23 -4.67 -3.25
C ALA A 162 6.59 -5.07 -4.59
N GLY A 163 6.62 -6.36 -4.94
CA GLY A 163 6.15 -6.83 -6.26
C GLY A 163 7.00 -6.30 -7.40
N GLN A 164 8.33 -6.28 -7.22
CA GLN A 164 9.23 -5.80 -8.25
C GLN A 164 9.05 -6.62 -9.53
N TYR A 165 8.95 -5.92 -10.67
CA TYR A 165 8.79 -6.47 -12.03
C TYR A 165 7.43 -7.09 -12.42
N ILE A 166 6.48 -7.26 -11.50
CA ILE A 166 5.10 -7.58 -11.90
C ILE A 166 4.33 -6.30 -12.25
N SER A 167 3.46 -6.36 -13.25
CA SER A 167 2.75 -5.18 -13.76
C SER A 167 1.88 -4.52 -12.69
N ASN A 168 1.21 -5.32 -11.87
CA ASN A 168 0.36 -4.92 -10.76
C ASN A 168 1.14 -4.51 -9.49
N GLY A 169 2.49 -4.46 -9.54
CA GLY A 169 3.35 -3.99 -8.44
C GLY A 169 2.94 -4.53 -7.06
N ILE A 170 2.92 -3.65 -6.06
CA ILE A 170 2.59 -4.04 -4.68
C ILE A 170 1.17 -4.61 -4.54
N ASN A 171 0.23 -4.22 -5.42
CA ASN A 171 -1.15 -4.74 -5.41
C ASN A 171 -1.21 -6.22 -5.80
N GLY A 172 -0.28 -6.68 -6.65
CA GLY A 172 -0.14 -8.07 -7.04
C GLY A 172 0.82 -8.87 -6.17
N ALA A 173 1.49 -8.22 -5.22
CA ALA A 173 2.49 -8.86 -4.40
C ALA A 173 1.84 -9.72 -3.30
N TRP A 174 2.63 -10.68 -2.79
CA TRP A 174 2.16 -11.63 -1.79
C TRP A 174 1.67 -10.95 -0.48
N PRO A 175 2.19 -9.78 -0.04
CA PRO A 175 1.64 -9.07 1.11
C PRO A 175 0.18 -8.66 0.88
N SER A 176 -0.08 -8.00 -0.26
CA SER A 176 -1.44 -7.58 -0.66
C SER A 176 -2.40 -8.75 -0.83
N ILE A 177 -1.99 -9.81 -1.51
CA ILE A 177 -2.84 -10.99 -1.70
C ILE A 177 -3.18 -11.62 -0.33
N THR A 178 -2.21 -11.69 0.59
CA THR A 178 -2.44 -12.21 1.94
C THR A 178 -3.40 -11.32 2.73
N ALA A 179 -3.19 -10.00 2.72
CA ALA A 179 -4.05 -9.06 3.44
C ALA A 179 -5.50 -9.11 2.94
N GLU A 180 -5.71 -9.09 1.62
CA GLU A 180 -7.05 -9.19 1.02
C GLU A 180 -7.73 -10.53 1.36
N THR A 181 -6.98 -11.63 1.35
CA THR A 181 -7.49 -12.96 1.76
C THR A 181 -8.01 -12.96 3.20
N PHE A 182 -7.32 -12.26 4.11
CA PHE A 182 -7.72 -12.11 5.50
C PHE A 182 -8.73 -10.97 5.73
N LYS A 183 -8.98 -10.16 4.70
CA LYS A 183 -9.70 -8.88 4.77
C LYS A 183 -9.12 -8.01 5.88
N ALA A 184 -7.80 -7.93 5.92
CA ALA A 184 -7.03 -7.09 6.82
C ALA A 184 -6.73 -5.77 6.14
N GLU A 185 -6.75 -4.68 6.88
CA GLU A 185 -6.06 -3.46 6.44
C GLU A 185 -4.58 -3.78 6.26
N GLN A 186 -3.90 -3.00 5.42
CA GLN A 186 -2.49 -3.23 5.16
C GLN A 186 -1.68 -1.96 5.02
N GLN A 187 -0.42 -2.10 5.43
CA GLN A 187 0.67 -1.20 5.13
C GLN A 187 1.86 -2.06 4.76
N ASP A 188 2.42 -1.82 3.58
CA ASP A 188 3.57 -2.53 3.05
C ASP A 188 4.71 -1.53 2.81
N ASN A 189 5.67 -1.56 3.72
CA ASN A 189 6.89 -0.77 3.66
C ASN A 189 8.01 -1.66 3.11
N ALA A 190 7.94 -1.90 1.80
CA ALA A 190 8.88 -2.73 1.07
C ALA A 190 9.68 -1.92 0.04
N ILE A 191 11.01 -2.06 0.07
CA ILE A 191 11.93 -1.31 -0.80
C ILE A 191 12.80 -2.29 -1.60
N PRO A 192 12.75 -2.28 -2.94
CA PRO A 192 13.59 -3.14 -3.74
C PRO A 192 15.10 -3.01 -3.49
N GLY A 193 15.79 -4.15 -3.44
CA GLY A 193 17.24 -4.22 -3.27
C GLY A 193 17.77 -3.79 -1.88
N ILE A 194 16.90 -3.44 -0.95
CA ILE A 194 17.35 -2.99 0.37
C ILE A 194 17.88 -4.17 1.22
N CYS A 195 18.91 -3.91 2.03
CA CYS A 195 19.33 -4.81 3.09
C CYS A 195 18.54 -4.56 4.37
N LEU A 196 18.40 -5.58 5.23
CA LEU A 196 17.86 -5.37 6.56
C LEU A 196 18.83 -4.58 7.44
N ALA A 197 20.09 -5.04 7.48
CA ALA A 197 21.16 -4.31 8.15
C ALA A 197 21.32 -2.93 7.50
N ASP A 198 21.62 -1.91 8.32
CA ASP A 198 21.88 -0.58 7.82
C ASP A 198 23.19 -0.56 7.03
N TYR A 199 23.07 -0.83 5.73
CA TYR A 199 24.16 -1.01 4.79
C TYR A 199 23.72 -0.55 3.41
N HIS A 200 24.66 -0.04 2.63
CA HIS A 200 24.39 0.39 1.26
C HIS A 200 24.20 -0.83 0.35
N CYS A 201 22.95 -1.11 -0.05
CA CYS A 201 22.60 -2.25 -0.90
C CYS A 201 21.80 -1.81 -2.12
N TRP A 202 22.31 -2.15 -3.31
CA TRP A 202 21.65 -1.89 -4.60
C TRP A 202 21.21 -0.43 -4.79
N GLY A 203 22.04 0.53 -4.35
CA GLY A 203 21.74 1.96 -4.46
C GLY A 203 20.97 2.57 -3.28
N ASN A 204 20.39 1.75 -2.41
CA ASN A 204 19.79 2.23 -1.16
C ASN A 204 20.89 2.73 -0.21
N THR A 205 20.83 4.00 0.21
CA THR A 205 21.87 4.57 1.08
C THR A 205 21.87 3.95 2.48
N HIS A 206 20.68 3.55 2.94
CA HIS A 206 20.45 2.95 4.24
C HIS A 206 19.69 1.64 4.12
N GLY A 207 19.80 0.79 5.14
CA GLY A 207 19.01 -0.44 5.24
C GLY A 207 17.64 -0.23 5.89
N LEU A 208 16.78 -1.26 5.83
CA LEU A 208 15.43 -1.25 6.42
C LEU A 208 15.44 -0.90 7.91
N SER A 209 16.40 -1.44 8.66
CA SER A 209 16.53 -1.18 10.11
C SER A 209 16.80 0.29 10.47
N TYR A 210 17.10 1.13 9.47
CA TYR A 210 17.20 2.57 9.58
C TYR A 210 16.04 3.28 8.87
N ILE A 211 15.85 3.04 7.56
CA ILE A 211 14.91 3.83 6.74
C ILE A 211 13.45 3.60 7.12
N PHE A 212 13.11 2.44 7.71
CA PHE A 212 11.76 2.20 8.23
C PHE A 212 11.34 3.25 9.29
N PHE A 213 12.27 3.91 9.97
CA PHE A 213 11.96 4.95 10.96
C PHE A 213 11.87 6.35 10.37
N LYS A 214 12.03 6.50 9.05
CA LYS A 214 11.99 7.76 8.32
C LYS A 214 10.65 7.96 7.62
N THR A 215 10.31 9.23 7.41
CA THR A 215 9.05 9.60 6.75
C THR A 215 9.05 9.17 5.29
N GLU A 216 10.19 9.27 4.61
CA GLU A 216 10.31 8.96 3.19
C GLU A 216 11.18 7.71 2.92
N ASP A 217 11.01 7.14 1.73
CA ASP A 217 11.68 5.92 1.23
C ASP A 217 13.08 6.22 0.66
N SER A 218 14.01 5.26 0.82
CA SER A 218 15.40 5.34 0.38
C SER A 218 15.62 5.70 -1.09
N LEU A 219 14.63 5.49 -1.96
CA LEU A 219 14.75 5.80 -3.39
C LEU A 219 14.77 7.30 -3.72
N TYR A 220 14.43 8.18 -2.77
CA TYR A 220 14.26 9.62 -3.03
C TYR A 220 15.44 10.49 -2.57
N TYR A 221 16.61 9.90 -2.31
CA TYR A 221 17.73 10.54 -1.58
C TYR A 221 18.27 11.84 -2.20
N TYR A 222 17.96 12.07 -3.47
CA TYR A 222 18.30 13.27 -4.25
C TYR A 222 17.26 14.39 -4.10
N ASN A 223 16.10 14.14 -3.49
CA ASN A 223 15.06 15.14 -3.28
C ASN A 223 15.46 16.06 -2.10
N PRO A 224 15.42 17.40 -2.23
CA PRO A 224 15.75 18.31 -1.14
C PRO A 224 14.90 18.16 0.13
N LYS A 225 13.69 17.60 0.01
CA LYS A 225 12.83 17.24 1.15
C LYS A 225 13.21 15.90 1.79
N HIS A 226 14.02 15.11 1.11
CA HIS A 226 14.41 13.78 1.55
C HIS A 226 15.94 13.63 1.62
N ASN A 227 16.46 13.88 2.82
CA ASN A 227 17.86 13.69 3.19
C ASN A 227 18.00 12.71 4.38
N TYR A 228 17.01 11.83 4.58
CA TYR A 228 16.94 10.87 5.69
C TYR A 228 16.85 11.46 7.11
N THR A 229 16.63 12.77 7.24
CA THR A 229 16.61 13.42 8.56
C THR A 229 15.22 13.47 9.19
N THR A 230 14.15 13.34 8.41
CA THR A 230 12.77 13.39 8.93
C THR A 230 12.36 12.05 9.53
N ASN A 231 12.28 11.97 10.85
CA ASN A 231 11.72 10.79 11.52
C ASN A 231 10.21 10.67 11.25
N TRP A 232 9.74 9.45 11.07
CA TRP A 232 8.30 9.17 10.97
C TRP A 232 7.62 9.32 12.35
N ASP A 233 6.44 9.95 12.35
CA ASP A 233 5.59 10.02 13.54
C ASP A 233 4.68 8.80 13.64
N PHE A 234 5.14 7.76 14.33
CA PHE A 234 4.42 6.50 14.54
C PHE A 234 3.08 6.63 15.29
N ARG A 235 2.77 7.79 15.88
CA ARG A 235 1.42 8.04 16.43
C ARG A 235 0.36 8.11 15.33
N ARG A 236 0.79 8.26 14.08
CA ARG A 236 -0.05 8.35 12.89
C ARG A 236 -0.31 6.99 12.23
N ASP A 237 0.41 5.95 12.66
CA ASP A 237 0.15 4.60 12.16
C ASP A 237 -1.21 4.13 12.65
N TYR A 238 -2.00 3.56 11.74
CA TYR A 238 -3.07 2.66 12.16
C TYR A 238 -2.38 1.45 12.78
N ARG A 239 -2.60 1.20 14.07
CA ARG A 239 -1.80 0.22 14.81
C ARG A 239 -1.90 -1.16 14.16
N PRO A 240 -0.78 -1.82 13.82
CA PRO A 240 -0.80 -3.16 13.29
C PRO A 240 -1.28 -4.14 14.35
N THR A 241 -1.98 -5.15 13.88
CA THR A 241 -2.29 -6.36 14.65
C THR A 241 -1.19 -7.39 14.52
N HIS A 242 -0.55 -7.46 13.35
CA HIS A 242 0.50 -8.44 13.01
C HIS A 242 1.57 -7.71 12.21
N ILE A 243 2.84 -8.03 12.49
CA ILE A 243 3.99 -7.43 11.82
C ILE A 243 4.77 -8.53 11.14
N PHE A 244 5.08 -8.35 9.86
CA PHE A 244 5.82 -9.29 9.03
C PHE A 244 7.10 -8.61 8.56
N ILE A 245 8.24 -9.28 8.74
CA ILE A 245 9.53 -8.79 8.30
C ILE A 245 10.13 -9.80 7.33
N ASN A 246 10.30 -9.39 6.07
CA ASN A 246 10.96 -10.18 5.05
C ASN A 246 12.16 -9.40 4.50
N GLY A 247 13.34 -9.69 5.06
CA GLY A 247 14.60 -9.08 4.63
C GLY A 247 15.79 -9.97 4.99
N GLY A 248 16.94 -9.71 4.39
CA GLY A 248 18.15 -10.51 4.58
C GLY A 248 18.71 -11.10 3.30
N ILE A 249 17.90 -11.25 2.24
CA ILE A 249 18.40 -11.85 1.00
C ILE A 249 19.47 -10.99 0.32
N ASN A 250 19.29 -9.66 0.33
CA ASN A 250 20.28 -8.73 -0.16
C ASN A 250 21.50 -8.67 0.78
N ASP A 251 21.30 -8.80 2.09
CA ASP A 251 22.39 -8.90 3.07
C ASP A 251 23.33 -10.06 2.74
N ASN A 252 22.77 -11.21 2.32
CA ASN A 252 23.56 -12.35 1.84
C ASN A 252 24.40 -12.02 0.60
N TYR A 253 23.81 -11.32 -0.38
CA TYR A 253 24.52 -10.92 -1.60
C TYR A 253 25.70 -9.98 -1.30
N TYR A 254 25.56 -9.14 -0.28
CA TYR A 254 26.61 -8.26 0.22
C TYR A 254 27.52 -8.89 1.29
N ASN A 255 27.47 -10.22 1.44
CA ASN A 255 28.30 -11.00 2.39
C ASN A 255 28.18 -10.56 3.85
N ILE A 256 27.03 -10.02 4.25
CA ILE A 256 26.73 -9.72 5.65
C ILE A 256 26.55 -11.05 6.39
N THR A 257 27.37 -11.25 7.43
CA THR A 257 27.36 -12.51 8.18
C THR A 257 26.05 -12.75 8.92
N GLY A 258 25.70 -14.01 9.15
CA GLY A 258 24.54 -14.37 9.97
C GLY A 258 24.53 -13.75 11.37
N ALA A 259 25.70 -13.59 11.99
CA ALA A 259 25.83 -12.93 13.30
C ALA A 259 25.53 -11.42 13.23
N SER A 260 26.03 -10.74 12.18
CA SER A 260 25.71 -9.34 11.90
C SER A 260 24.21 -9.17 11.62
N LEU A 261 23.62 -10.07 10.84
CA LEU A 261 22.19 -10.02 10.54
C LEU A 261 21.32 -10.31 11.77
N THR A 262 21.72 -11.25 12.64
CA THR A 262 21.07 -11.49 13.94
C THR A 262 21.08 -10.23 14.81
N THR A 263 22.20 -9.51 14.81
CA THR A 263 22.35 -8.24 15.55
C THR A 263 21.43 -7.17 14.97
N ALA A 264 21.39 -7.02 13.64
CA ALA A 264 20.51 -6.08 12.95
C ALA A 264 19.03 -6.37 13.23
N TYR A 265 18.59 -7.62 13.06
CA TYR A 265 17.23 -8.04 13.40
C TYR A 265 16.89 -7.76 14.86
N SER A 266 17.76 -8.14 15.80
CA SER A 266 17.53 -7.93 17.24
C SER A 266 17.36 -6.46 17.59
N GLY A 267 18.25 -5.59 17.09
CA GLY A 267 18.16 -4.15 17.31
C GLY A 267 16.95 -3.52 16.62
N PHE A 268 16.57 -4.01 15.45
CA PHE A 268 15.36 -3.55 14.76
C PHE A 268 14.09 -3.93 15.54
N ILE A 269 14.00 -5.17 16.02
CA ILE A 269 12.90 -5.64 16.85
C ILE A 269 12.83 -4.89 18.18
N ASP A 270 13.96 -4.54 18.80
CA ASP A 270 13.97 -3.71 20.02
C ASP A 270 13.27 -2.35 19.77
N LYS A 271 13.58 -1.69 18.65
CA LYS A 271 12.92 -0.44 18.25
C LYS A 271 11.44 -0.67 17.93
N LEU A 272 11.09 -1.74 17.22
CA LEU A 272 9.70 -2.07 16.92
C LEU A 272 8.90 -2.35 18.19
N ARG A 273 9.49 -3.00 19.21
CA ARG A 273 8.82 -3.27 20.50
C ARG A 273 8.56 -2.01 21.32
N ALA A 274 9.38 -0.97 21.17
CA ALA A 274 9.08 0.33 21.76
C ALA A 274 7.82 0.98 21.16
N LEU A 275 7.50 0.67 19.89
CA LEU A 275 6.33 1.20 19.17
C LEU A 275 5.11 0.26 19.26
N TYR A 276 5.36 -1.03 19.20
CA TYR A 276 4.42 -2.14 19.07
C TYR A 276 4.72 -3.23 20.12
N PRO A 277 4.36 -3.00 21.39
CA PRO A 277 4.87 -3.82 22.49
C PRO A 277 4.32 -5.25 22.52
N THR A 278 3.18 -5.52 21.88
CA THR A 278 2.42 -6.76 22.11
C THR A 278 2.09 -7.57 20.85
N GLN A 279 2.30 -7.00 19.67
CA GLN A 279 1.94 -7.60 18.39
C GLN A 279 2.81 -8.83 18.11
N PRO A 280 2.29 -9.94 17.56
CA PRO A 280 3.13 -10.96 16.97
C PRO A 280 4.00 -10.36 15.85
N ILE A 281 5.29 -10.67 15.87
CA ILE A 281 6.25 -10.35 14.81
C ILE A 281 6.63 -11.66 14.13
N PHE A 282 6.47 -11.73 12.81
CA PHE A 282 6.82 -12.88 11.99
C PHE A 282 8.03 -12.52 11.13
N LEU A 283 9.13 -13.22 11.35
CA LEU A 283 10.32 -13.13 10.52
C LEU A 283 10.18 -14.18 9.42
N ILE A 284 10.15 -13.75 8.17
CA ILE A 284 9.88 -14.59 7.01
C ILE A 284 11.20 -14.89 6.32
N GLY A 285 11.56 -16.17 6.22
CA GLY A 285 12.73 -16.60 5.44
C GLY A 285 12.55 -16.30 3.95
N SER A 286 13.62 -15.92 3.26
CA SER A 286 13.58 -15.62 1.84
C SER A 286 14.00 -16.83 1.03
N SER A 287 13.14 -17.23 0.07
CA SER A 287 13.45 -18.29 -0.89
C SER A 287 13.86 -17.66 -2.22
N GLN A 288 15.13 -17.79 -2.60
CA GLN A 288 15.68 -17.30 -3.88
C GLN A 288 16.66 -18.32 -4.47
N PRO A 289 16.78 -18.44 -5.80
CA PRO A 289 17.94 -19.12 -6.36
C PRO A 289 19.22 -18.33 -6.02
N ASN A 290 20.13 -18.90 -5.23
CA ASN A 290 21.48 -18.36 -5.02
C ASN A 290 22.49 -19.45 -5.40
N GLY A 291 23.11 -19.33 -6.58
CA GLY A 291 24.05 -20.30 -7.14
C GLY A 291 23.50 -21.12 -8.32
N PRO A 292 24.37 -21.89 -9.03
CA PRO A 292 23.93 -22.72 -10.14
C PRO A 292 22.88 -23.72 -9.65
N ILE A 293 21.74 -23.68 -10.32
CA ILE A 293 20.64 -24.62 -10.15
C ILE A 293 21.22 -26.02 -10.33
N ASN A 294 21.20 -26.83 -9.30
CA ASN A 294 21.52 -28.23 -9.50
C ASN A 294 20.34 -28.93 -10.21
N GLU A 295 20.64 -29.94 -11.00
CA GLU A 295 19.69 -30.72 -11.83
C GLU A 295 18.51 -31.33 -11.04
N THR A 296 18.53 -31.21 -9.70
CA THR A 296 17.46 -31.62 -8.78
C THR A 296 16.37 -30.56 -8.54
N GLY A 297 16.55 -29.32 -8.99
CA GLY A 297 15.55 -28.24 -8.82
C GLY A 297 15.49 -27.62 -7.42
N THR A 298 16.59 -27.65 -6.66
CA THR A 298 16.62 -27.14 -5.28
C THR A 298 16.89 -25.62 -5.28
N TYR A 299 16.01 -24.85 -4.62
CA TYR A 299 16.18 -23.41 -4.40
C TYR A 299 17.10 -23.14 -3.21
N SER A 300 17.88 -22.06 -3.29
CA SER A 300 18.62 -21.59 -2.13
C SER A 300 17.65 -20.92 -1.16
N TYR A 301 17.84 -21.26 0.10
CA TYR A 301 17.01 -20.75 1.17
C TYR A 301 17.87 -19.89 2.07
N TYR A 302 17.46 -18.63 2.28
CA TYR A 302 18.15 -17.73 3.17
C TYR A 302 17.30 -17.43 4.40
N ALA A 303 17.73 -18.01 5.52
CA ALA A 303 17.20 -17.73 6.85
C ALA A 303 18.32 -17.54 7.89
N ASN A 304 19.55 -17.27 7.42
CA ASN A 304 20.70 -17.13 8.31
C ASN A 304 20.45 -15.99 9.30
N GLY A 305 20.65 -16.23 10.59
CA GLY A 305 20.43 -15.27 11.66
C GLY A 305 18.96 -15.04 12.06
N ILE A 306 17.97 -15.56 11.32
CA ILE A 306 16.55 -15.42 11.68
C ILE A 306 16.21 -16.32 12.86
N ASN A 307 16.59 -17.61 12.80
CA ASN A 307 16.30 -18.55 13.88
C ASN A 307 17.06 -18.20 15.17
N GLU A 308 18.30 -17.74 15.03
CA GLU A 308 19.12 -17.22 16.13
C GLU A 308 18.47 -15.98 16.75
N THR A 309 17.93 -15.07 15.93
CA THR A 309 17.16 -13.92 16.41
C THR A 309 15.96 -14.39 17.23
N VAL A 310 15.11 -15.28 16.71
CA VAL A 310 13.93 -15.77 17.43
C VAL A 310 14.33 -16.40 18.76
N THR A 311 15.36 -17.24 18.76
CA THR A 311 15.91 -17.87 19.97
C THR A 311 16.37 -16.81 20.98
N ALA A 312 17.09 -15.78 20.53
CA ALA A 312 17.55 -14.69 21.38
C ALA A 312 16.40 -13.85 21.95
N ARG A 313 15.35 -13.57 21.15
CA ARG A 313 14.12 -12.88 21.61
C ARG A 313 13.40 -13.70 22.67
N HIS A 314 13.26 -15.00 22.43
CA HIS A 314 12.62 -15.93 23.37
C HIS A 314 13.40 -16.05 24.67
N ALA A 315 14.73 -16.03 24.64
CA ALA A 315 15.57 -16.03 25.83
C ALA A 315 15.41 -14.73 26.66
N LYS A 316 15.13 -13.60 26.01
CA LYS A 316 14.79 -12.32 26.65
C LYS A 316 13.32 -12.21 27.11
N GLY A 317 12.51 -13.25 26.93
CA GLY A 317 11.11 -13.30 27.35
C GLY A 317 10.08 -12.83 26.31
N ASP A 318 10.51 -12.33 25.15
CA ASP A 318 9.60 -11.93 24.07
C ASP A 318 9.18 -13.17 23.25
N LYS A 319 8.17 -13.90 23.72
CA LYS A 319 7.64 -15.13 23.09
C LYS A 319 6.74 -14.88 21.87
N LYS A 320 6.61 -13.62 21.42
CA LYS A 320 5.74 -13.22 20.32
C LYS A 320 6.52 -12.89 19.05
N VAL A 321 7.70 -13.49 18.89
CA VAL A 321 8.50 -13.39 17.67
C VAL A 321 8.60 -14.79 17.09
N TYR A 322 8.20 -14.95 15.85
CA TYR A 322 8.08 -16.26 15.20
C TYR A 322 8.93 -16.28 13.95
N PHE A 323 9.49 -17.44 13.64
CA PHE A 323 10.10 -17.71 12.35
C PHE A 323 9.08 -18.42 11.47
N ILE A 324 8.84 -17.88 10.28
CA ILE A 324 8.09 -18.55 9.22
C ILE A 324 9.13 -19.13 8.26
N ASP A 325 9.31 -20.44 8.35
CA ASP A 325 10.18 -21.18 7.45
C ASP A 325 9.48 -21.36 6.09
N THR A 326 10.02 -20.72 5.06
CA THR A 326 9.45 -20.73 3.70
C THR A 326 10.15 -21.71 2.77
N ALA A 327 11.07 -22.53 3.28
CA ALA A 327 11.76 -23.54 2.49
C ALA A 327 10.75 -24.42 1.73
N GLY A 328 10.91 -24.50 0.41
CA GLY A 328 10.06 -25.31 -0.47
C GLY A 328 8.70 -24.71 -0.82
N TRP A 329 8.39 -23.47 -0.41
CA TRP A 329 7.12 -22.82 -0.75
C TRP A 329 7.01 -22.44 -2.22
N ILE A 330 8.14 -22.18 -2.88
CA ILE A 330 8.21 -21.63 -4.25
C ILE A 330 9.00 -22.58 -5.16
N ARG A 331 8.61 -22.63 -6.44
CA ARG A 331 9.13 -23.55 -7.46
C ARG A 331 9.66 -22.81 -8.68
N PHE A 332 10.30 -23.62 -9.55
CA PHE A 332 10.61 -23.36 -10.97
C PHE A 332 9.81 -22.20 -11.59
N SER A 333 8.58 -22.60 -11.86
CA SER A 333 7.52 -21.91 -12.58
C SER A 333 6.95 -20.69 -11.88
N ASP A 334 7.38 -20.41 -10.65
CA ASP A 334 6.87 -19.31 -9.85
C ASP A 334 7.77 -18.06 -9.96
N MET A 335 8.87 -18.14 -10.71
CA MET A 335 9.81 -17.02 -10.96
C MET A 335 9.57 -16.37 -12.33
N ILE A 336 9.98 -15.11 -12.47
CA ILE A 336 9.97 -14.39 -13.76
C ILE A 336 11.01 -14.98 -14.71
N SER A 337 12.24 -15.14 -14.23
CA SER A 337 13.33 -15.80 -14.95
C SER A 337 14.42 -16.23 -13.97
N LEU A 338 15.37 -17.01 -14.46
CA LEU A 338 16.55 -17.42 -13.68
C LEU A 338 17.48 -16.28 -13.34
N GLU A 339 17.59 -15.30 -14.25
CA GLU A 339 18.46 -14.14 -14.07
C GLU A 339 17.82 -13.09 -13.16
N ASN A 340 16.49 -12.98 -13.21
CA ASN A 340 15.75 -11.98 -12.45
C ASN A 340 15.40 -12.49 -11.03
N ALA A 341 15.21 -13.79 -10.83
CA ALA A 341 15.00 -14.43 -9.52
C ALA A 341 13.85 -13.86 -8.65
N HIS A 342 13.02 -12.95 -9.18
CA HIS A 342 11.79 -12.46 -8.54
C HIS A 342 10.59 -13.31 -8.91
N PHE A 343 9.56 -13.28 -8.05
CA PHE A 343 8.33 -14.03 -8.28
C PHE A 343 7.57 -13.46 -9.49
N ASN A 344 7.01 -14.34 -10.30
CA ASN A 344 5.97 -13.98 -11.24
C ASN A 344 4.60 -13.92 -10.51
N PRO A 345 3.50 -13.49 -11.17
CA PRO A 345 2.20 -13.40 -10.50
C PRO A 345 1.73 -14.71 -9.84
N SER A 346 2.01 -15.87 -10.46
CA SER A 346 1.68 -17.18 -9.87
C SER A 346 2.51 -17.47 -8.63
N GLY A 347 3.77 -17.05 -8.60
CA GLY A 347 4.64 -17.17 -7.43
C GLY A 347 4.17 -16.33 -6.24
N HIS A 348 3.77 -15.08 -6.48
CA HIS A 348 3.16 -14.26 -5.43
C HIS A 348 1.88 -14.88 -4.87
N THR A 349 1.03 -15.43 -5.75
CA THR A 349 -0.20 -16.13 -5.35
C THR A 349 0.11 -17.36 -4.50
N ARG A 350 1.02 -18.23 -4.97
CA ARG A 350 1.46 -19.42 -4.22
C ARG A 350 2.04 -19.04 -2.86
N PHE A 351 2.90 -18.03 -2.80
CA PHE A 351 3.48 -17.59 -1.53
C PHE A 351 2.40 -17.14 -0.55
N ALA A 352 1.44 -16.33 -1.01
CA ALA A 352 0.33 -15.86 -0.19
C ALA A 352 -0.57 -17.02 0.29
N GLU A 353 -0.81 -18.04 -0.55
CA GLU A 353 -1.53 -19.24 -0.14
C GLU A 353 -0.82 -20.02 0.96
N GLN A 354 0.50 -20.23 0.83
CA GLN A 354 1.31 -20.90 1.85
C GLN A 354 1.34 -20.11 3.16
N LEU A 355 1.56 -18.80 3.07
CA LEU A 355 1.54 -17.91 4.23
C LEU A 355 0.16 -17.92 4.90
N GLY A 356 -0.92 -17.85 4.12
CA GLY A 356 -2.28 -17.91 4.65
C GLY A 356 -2.60 -19.24 5.32
N GLY A 357 -2.13 -20.37 4.76
CA GLY A 357 -2.23 -21.68 5.40
C GLY A 357 -1.46 -21.77 6.71
N TRP A 358 -0.24 -21.22 6.73
CA TRP A 358 0.58 -21.14 7.95
C TRP A 358 -0.11 -20.30 9.03
N LEU A 359 -0.62 -19.11 8.69
CA LEU A 359 -1.31 -18.21 9.62
C LEU A 359 -2.59 -18.83 10.20
N LYS A 360 -3.36 -19.55 9.39
CA LYS A 360 -4.53 -20.32 9.86
C LYS A 360 -4.14 -21.41 10.84
N SER A 361 -3.06 -22.12 10.55
CA SER A 361 -2.52 -23.18 11.43
C SER A 361 -1.97 -22.61 12.74
N TRP A 362 -1.37 -21.41 12.68
CA TRP A 362 -0.94 -20.65 13.85
C TRP A 362 -2.11 -20.17 14.72
N GLY A 363 -3.31 -20.02 14.13
CA GLY A 363 -4.56 -19.70 14.84
C GLY A 363 -5.23 -18.41 14.39
N LEU A 364 -4.70 -17.70 13.38
CA LEU A 364 -5.32 -16.50 12.83
C LEU A 364 -6.41 -16.88 11.82
N GLN A 365 -7.60 -16.30 11.97
CA GLN A 365 -8.70 -16.52 11.03
C GLN A 365 -8.96 -15.28 10.17
N PRO A 366 -9.29 -15.46 8.87
CA PRO A 366 -9.71 -14.36 8.02
C PRO A 366 -11.06 -13.80 8.47
N GLN A 367 -11.32 -12.51 8.24
CA GLN A 367 -12.66 -11.96 8.47
C GLN A 367 -13.64 -12.50 7.43
N ASN A 368 -14.90 -12.71 7.83
CA ASN A 368 -15.95 -13.16 6.91
C ASN A 368 -16.25 -12.10 5.84
N ALA A 369 -16.19 -10.82 6.21
CA ALA A 369 -16.41 -9.70 5.30
C ALA A 369 -15.69 -8.44 5.82
N TRP A 370 -15.49 -7.48 4.92
CA TRP A 370 -15.05 -6.14 5.29
C TRP A 370 -16.12 -5.44 6.14
N PRO A 371 -15.75 -4.66 7.18
CA PRO A 371 -16.74 -4.05 8.08
C PRO A 371 -17.61 -3.01 7.41
N THR A 372 -17.03 -2.13 6.58
CA THR A 372 -17.81 -1.15 5.81
C THR A 372 -18.53 -1.85 4.67
N ARG A 373 -19.83 -1.57 4.51
CA ARG A 373 -20.67 -2.20 3.48
C ARG A 373 -20.92 -1.25 2.30
N PHE A 374 -21.00 -1.81 1.11
CA PHE A 374 -21.43 -1.15 -0.12
C PHE A 374 -22.79 -1.71 -0.56
N THR A 375 -23.53 -0.98 -1.39
CA THR A 375 -24.88 -1.34 -1.89
C THR A 375 -25.14 -0.84 -3.28
#